data_AF-A0A3N2FGB5-F1
#
_entry.id   AF-A0A3N2FGB5-F1
#
_cell.length_a   1.000
_cell.length_b   1.000
_cell.length_c   1.000
_cell.angle_alpha   90.00
_cell.angle_beta   90.00
_cell.angle_gamma   90.00
#
_symmetry.space_group_name_H-M   'P 1'
#
loop_
_entity.id
_entity.type
_entity.pdbx_description
1 polymer ?
#
loop_
_entity_poly.entity_id
_entity_poly.type
_entity_poly.pdbx_seq_one_letter_code
_entity_poly.pdbx_strand_id
1 'polypeptide(L)'
;MNGGLSSVDGTTRSLVQSLGVENLTIAGDPLSVSTGFENSFRITPIRIGGVDRYDTSVQLNRAAFTAASTVHLATGEKFPDALSGAAAARSTRNPFYTVKPDCVPQPVLDDIRSLGATSVVLLGGTGTLSDGVASLTACR
;
A
#
# COMPACT_ATOMS: atom_id res chain seq x y z
N MET A 1 -5.42 -17.72 -0.98
CA MET A 1 -6.48 -16.72 -0.72
C MET A 1 -6.90 -16.12 -2.05
N ASN A 2 -8.21 -16.04 -2.31
CA ASN A 2 -8.76 -15.34 -3.48
C ASN A 2 -9.84 -14.36 -2.99
N GLY A 3 -9.53 -13.05 -3.01
CA GLY A 3 -10.41 -12.00 -2.51
C GLY A 3 -11.66 -11.76 -3.37
N GLY A 4 -11.66 -12.21 -4.63
CA GLY A 4 -12.80 -12.08 -5.54
C GLY A 4 -13.94 -13.07 -5.25
N LEU A 5 -13.74 -14.03 -4.35
CA LEU A 5 -14.78 -14.98 -3.95
C LEU A 5 -15.85 -14.31 -3.09
N SER A 6 -17.06 -14.86 -3.07
CA SER A 6 -18.16 -14.39 -2.22
C SER A 6 -18.02 -14.74 -0.74
N SER A 7 -16.98 -15.50 -0.36
CA SER A 7 -16.68 -15.84 1.04
C SER A 7 -15.22 -16.28 1.19
N VAL A 8 -14.67 -16.06 2.39
CA VAL A 8 -13.36 -16.59 2.80
C VAL A 8 -13.37 -18.11 2.81
N ASP A 9 -12.32 -18.72 2.24
CA ASP A 9 -12.14 -20.17 2.24
C ASP A 9 -11.88 -20.72 3.65
N GLY A 10 -12.15 -22.01 3.84
CA GLY A 10 -12.03 -22.66 5.16
C GLY A 10 -10.62 -22.58 5.74
N THR A 11 -9.58 -22.68 4.92
CA THR A 11 -8.18 -22.61 5.36
C THR A 11 -7.84 -21.22 5.88
N THR A 12 -8.18 -20.17 5.13
CA THR A 12 -7.96 -18.77 5.55
C THR A 12 -8.75 -18.46 6.82
N ARG A 13 -10.01 -18.94 6.94
CA ARG A 13 -10.83 -18.74 8.14
C ARG A 13 -10.21 -19.39 9.38
N SER A 14 -9.83 -20.66 9.27
CA SER A 14 -9.20 -21.40 10.37
C SER A 14 -7.90 -20.76 10.80
N LEU A 15 -7.10 -20.27 9.85
CA LEU A 15 -5.85 -19.57 10.14
C LEU A 15 -6.07 -18.27 10.94
N VAL A 16 -7.01 -17.44 10.50
CA VAL A 16 -7.38 -16.19 11.21
C VAL A 16 -7.84 -16.49 12.63
N GLN A 17 -8.62 -17.56 12.82
CA GLN A 17 -9.08 -18.00 14.15
C GLN A 17 -7.93 -18.53 15.01
N SER A 18 -7.05 -19.37 14.46
CA SER A 18 -5.93 -19.96 15.21
C SER A 18 -4.88 -18.92 15.63
N LEU A 19 -4.75 -17.84 14.86
CA LEU A 19 -3.87 -16.72 15.20
C LEU A 19 -4.47 -15.79 16.26
N GLY A 20 -5.73 -15.99 16.67
CA GLY A 20 -6.42 -15.14 17.65
C GLY A 20 -6.55 -13.68 17.17
N VAL A 21 -6.78 -13.47 15.88
CA VAL A 21 -6.83 -12.12 15.30
C VAL A 21 -7.99 -11.33 15.88
N GLU A 22 -7.69 -10.22 16.55
CA GLU A 22 -8.68 -9.28 17.08
C GLU A 22 -8.97 -8.12 16.12
N ASN A 23 -7.96 -7.73 15.32
CA ASN A 23 -8.04 -6.64 14.35
C ASN A 23 -7.73 -7.16 12.95
N LEU A 24 -8.64 -6.92 12.01
CA LEU A 24 -8.48 -7.33 10.62
C LEU A 24 -8.64 -6.12 9.71
N THR A 25 -7.61 -5.87 8.90
CA THR A 25 -7.63 -4.82 7.88
C THR A 25 -7.68 -5.46 6.50
N ILE A 26 -8.60 -4.99 5.65
CA ILE A 26 -8.63 -5.30 4.22
C ILE A 26 -8.02 -4.13 3.46
N ALA A 27 -6.96 -4.39 2.70
CA ALA A 27 -6.40 -3.41 1.78
C ALA A 27 -7.09 -3.51 0.41
N GLY A 28 -7.49 -2.37 -0.14
CA GLY A 28 -8.10 -2.24 -1.46
C GLY A 28 -9.64 -2.17 -1.43
N ASP A 29 -10.19 -2.11 -2.63
CA ASP A 29 -11.62 -1.86 -2.87
C ASP A 29 -12.45 -3.17 -2.95
N PRO A 30 -13.79 -3.06 -3.07
CA PRO A 30 -14.66 -4.21 -3.28
C PRO A 30 -14.42 -4.99 -4.59
N LEU A 31 -13.77 -4.40 -5.60
CA LEU A 31 -13.42 -5.09 -6.85
C LEU A 31 -12.26 -6.07 -6.63
N SER A 32 -11.37 -5.76 -5.68
CA SER A 32 -10.22 -6.58 -5.31
C SER A 32 -10.56 -7.60 -4.22
N VAL A 33 -11.32 -7.17 -3.21
CA VAL A 33 -11.79 -8.02 -2.11
C VAL A 33 -13.29 -7.80 -1.96
N SER A 34 -14.08 -8.77 -2.40
CA SER A 34 -15.54 -8.62 -2.50
C SER A 34 -16.20 -8.33 -1.15
N THR A 35 -17.35 -7.65 -1.16
CA THR A 35 -18.15 -7.45 0.05
C THR A 35 -18.59 -8.77 0.69
N GLY A 36 -18.83 -9.81 -0.11
CA GLY A 36 -19.13 -11.15 0.41
C GLY A 36 -17.94 -11.74 1.16
N PHE A 37 -16.72 -11.56 0.62
CA PHE A 37 -15.48 -11.97 1.28
C PHE A 37 -15.32 -11.25 2.63
N GLU A 38 -15.48 -9.92 2.65
CA GLU A 38 -15.42 -9.09 3.86
C GLU A 38 -16.42 -9.53 4.93
N ASN A 39 -17.68 -9.73 4.55
CA ASN A 39 -18.76 -10.09 5.47
C ASN A 39 -18.69 -11.54 5.99
N SER A 40 -17.82 -12.36 5.42
CA SER A 40 -17.68 -13.77 5.81
C SER A 40 -16.75 -14.01 7.01
N PHE A 41 -16.09 -12.96 7.50
CA PHE A 41 -15.31 -13.02 8.75
C PHE A 41 -16.21 -12.84 9.97
N ARG A 42 -15.78 -13.42 11.11
CA ARG A 42 -16.49 -13.24 12.40
C ARG A 42 -16.20 -11.88 13.06
N ILE A 43 -15.05 -11.30 12.72
CA ILE A 43 -14.65 -9.95 13.10
C ILE A 43 -14.94 -9.02 11.93
N THR A 44 -15.47 -7.83 12.22
CA THR A 44 -15.74 -6.83 11.18
C THR A 44 -14.41 -6.23 10.70
N PRO A 45 -14.02 -6.44 9.44
CA PRO A 45 -12.78 -5.87 8.94
C PRO A 45 -12.87 -4.35 8.80
N ILE A 46 -11.74 -3.66 8.97
CA ILE A 46 -11.59 -2.27 8.55
C ILE A 46 -11.04 -2.27 7.13
N ARG A 47 -11.76 -1.65 6.19
CA ARG A 47 -11.30 -1.52 4.82
C ARG A 47 -10.52 -0.23 4.63
N ILE A 48 -9.36 -0.33 3.99
CA ILE A 48 -8.53 0.81 3.58
C ILE A 48 -8.21 0.65 2.10
N GLY A 49 -8.82 1.48 1.27
CA GLY A 49 -8.64 1.49 -0.17
C GLY A 49 -8.80 2.90 -0.72
N GLY A 50 -8.15 3.15 -1.85
CA GLY A 50 -8.27 4.38 -2.62
C GLY A 50 -8.87 4.15 -4.00
N VAL A 51 -9.04 5.21 -4.76
CA VAL A 51 -9.59 5.15 -6.13
C VAL A 51 -8.66 4.46 -7.13
N ASP A 52 -7.38 4.39 -6.80
CA ASP A 52 -6.37 3.62 -7.53
C ASP A 52 -5.30 3.08 -6.56
N ARG A 53 -4.25 2.44 -7.11
CA ARG A 53 -3.15 1.86 -6.32
C ARG A 53 -2.30 2.92 -5.60
N TYR A 54 -2.20 4.12 -6.17
CA TYR A 54 -1.40 5.21 -5.63
C TYR A 54 -2.13 5.83 -4.42
N ASP A 55 -3.40 6.14 -4.57
CA ASP A 55 -4.27 6.60 -3.50
C ASP A 55 -4.41 5.54 -2.40
N THR A 56 -4.54 4.26 -2.75
CA THR A 56 -4.54 3.17 -1.76
C THR A 56 -3.25 3.18 -0.92
N SER A 57 -2.09 3.42 -1.52
CA SER A 57 -0.83 3.51 -0.77
C SER A 57 -0.78 4.72 0.18
N VAL A 58 -1.37 5.85 -0.21
CA VAL A 58 -1.53 7.03 0.66
C VAL A 58 -2.42 6.70 1.86
N GLN A 59 -3.58 6.11 1.62
CA GLN A 59 -4.53 5.78 2.70
C GLN A 59 -3.97 4.76 3.69
N LEU A 60 -3.21 3.77 3.21
CA LEU A 60 -2.50 2.83 4.06
C LEU A 60 -1.42 3.52 4.91
N ASN A 61 -0.65 4.44 4.32
CA ASN A 61 0.37 5.18 5.06
C ASN A 61 -0.24 6.09 6.13
N ARG A 62 -1.34 6.80 5.83
CA ARG A 62 -2.06 7.61 6.82
C ARG A 62 -2.61 6.82 8.00
N ALA A 63 -3.02 5.58 7.76
CA ALA A 63 -3.48 4.70 8.84
C ALA A 63 -2.33 4.15 9.70
N ALA A 64 -1.12 4.08 9.16
CA ALA A 64 0.03 3.46 9.82
C ALA A 64 1.04 4.46 10.41
N PHE A 65 1.11 5.68 9.88
CA PHE A 65 2.13 6.66 10.19
C PHE A 65 1.54 8.05 10.42
N THR A 66 2.01 8.72 11.47
CA THR A 66 1.68 10.13 11.76
C THR A 66 2.84 11.06 11.43
N ALA A 67 4.06 10.54 11.33
CA ALA A 67 5.27 11.24 10.90
C ALA A 67 6.30 10.24 10.37
N ALA A 68 7.19 10.70 9.50
CA ALA A 68 8.34 9.92 9.02
C ALA A 68 9.43 10.86 8.49
N SER A 69 10.71 10.57 8.76
CA SER A 69 11.84 11.30 8.17
C SER A 69 12.21 10.79 6.78
N THR A 70 11.98 9.50 6.52
CA THR A 70 12.31 8.81 5.28
C THR A 70 11.09 8.09 4.74
N VAL A 71 10.88 8.18 3.42
CA VAL A 71 9.84 7.42 2.71
C VAL A 71 10.46 6.61 1.58
N HIS A 72 9.80 5.52 1.21
CA HIS A 72 10.21 4.67 0.09
C HIS A 72 9.23 4.80 -1.07
N LEU A 73 9.75 4.91 -2.29
CA LEU A 73 8.96 4.90 -3.51
C LEU A 73 9.35 3.68 -4.35
N ALA A 74 8.36 2.97 -4.86
CA ALA A 74 8.53 1.99 -5.93
C ALA A 74 7.47 2.24 -7.02
N THR A 75 7.68 1.70 -8.21
CA THR A 75 6.64 1.77 -9.24
C THR A 75 5.42 0.97 -8.80
N GLY A 76 4.22 1.53 -9.02
CA GLY A 76 2.99 0.78 -8.90
C GLY A 76 2.73 -0.15 -10.08
N GLU A 77 3.50 -0.04 -11.17
CA GLU A 77 3.22 -0.73 -12.44
C GLU A 77 3.98 -2.05 -12.61
N LYS A 78 5.12 -2.22 -11.92
CA LYS A 78 5.90 -3.47 -11.88
C LYS A 78 5.81 -4.13 -10.50
N PHE A 79 5.01 -5.18 -10.42
CA PHE A 79 4.70 -5.92 -9.19
C PHE A 79 5.94 -6.43 -8.40
N PRO A 80 7.03 -6.94 -9.01
CA PRO A 80 8.16 -7.49 -8.24
C PRO A 80 8.95 -6.46 -7.42
N ASP A 81 9.11 -5.24 -7.95
CA ASP A 81 9.86 -4.16 -7.29
C ASP A 81 9.07 -3.63 -6.09
N ALA A 82 7.75 -3.51 -6.23
CA ALA A 82 6.89 -3.11 -5.12
C ALA A 82 6.84 -4.17 -4.00
N LEU A 83 6.84 -5.46 -4.35
CA LEU A 83 6.78 -6.55 -3.37
C LEU A 83 8.05 -6.64 -2.51
N SER A 84 9.22 -6.64 -3.16
CA SER A 84 10.51 -6.68 -2.45
C SER A 84 10.78 -5.36 -1.72
N GLY A 85 10.42 -4.23 -2.33
CA GLY A 85 10.58 -2.92 -1.73
C GLY A 85 9.72 -2.68 -0.49
N ALA A 86 8.49 -3.20 -0.46
CA ALA A 86 7.62 -3.12 0.71
C ALA A 86 8.22 -3.86 1.92
N ALA A 87 8.88 -5.00 1.70
CA ALA A 87 9.57 -5.73 2.78
C ALA A 87 10.75 -4.93 3.36
N ALA A 88 11.52 -4.25 2.51
CA ALA A 88 12.62 -3.39 2.94
C ALA A 88 12.14 -2.12 3.68
N ALA A 89 11.07 -1.49 3.20
CA ALA A 89 10.46 -0.36 3.89
C ALA A 89 9.92 -0.78 5.27
N ARG A 90 9.34 -1.98 5.37
CA ARG A 90 8.85 -2.51 6.65
C ARG A 90 9.97 -2.79 7.65
N SER A 91 11.12 -3.30 7.21
CA SER A 91 12.24 -3.58 8.14
C SER A 91 12.79 -2.30 8.78
N THR A 92 12.66 -1.17 8.09
CA THR A 92 13.07 0.16 8.56
C THR A 92 11.91 0.99 9.14
N ARG A 93 10.69 0.42 9.21
CA ARG A 93 9.46 1.09 9.68
C ARG A 93 9.20 2.43 9.00
N ASN A 94 9.42 2.50 7.69
CA ASN A 94 9.18 3.72 6.92
C ASN A 94 7.93 3.57 6.03
N PRO A 95 7.21 4.67 5.75
CA PRO A 95 6.15 4.69 4.76
C PRO A 95 6.64 4.20 3.39
N PHE A 96 5.76 3.53 2.68
CA PHE A 96 6.01 3.01 1.34
C PHE A 96 4.89 3.44 0.41
N TYR A 97 5.22 4.17 -0.65
CA TYR A 97 4.27 4.60 -1.66
C TYR A 97 4.54 3.89 -2.98
N THR A 98 3.45 3.65 -3.70
CA THR A 98 3.55 3.32 -5.12
C THR A 98 3.43 4.61 -5.93
N VAL A 99 4.19 4.72 -7.01
CA VAL A 99 4.18 5.89 -7.92
C VAL A 99 4.15 5.45 -9.39
N LYS A 100 3.91 6.39 -10.30
CA LYS A 100 4.05 6.13 -11.74
C LYS A 100 5.55 6.03 -12.11
N PRO A 101 5.91 5.36 -13.21
CA PRO A 101 7.30 5.23 -13.62
C PRO A 101 8.00 6.55 -13.89
N ASP A 102 7.26 7.57 -14.33
CA ASP A 102 7.77 8.83 -14.86
C ASP A 102 7.49 10.06 -13.98
N CYS A 103 6.55 9.96 -13.03
CA CYS A 103 6.13 11.05 -12.17
C CYS A 103 5.56 10.56 -10.84
N VAL A 104 5.45 11.47 -9.86
CA VAL A 104 4.83 11.20 -8.56
C VAL A 104 3.41 11.77 -8.54
N PRO A 105 2.37 10.96 -8.28
CA PRO A 105 1.01 11.45 -8.13
C PRO A 105 0.91 12.52 -7.04
N GLN A 106 0.14 13.57 -7.27
CA GLN A 106 0.03 14.69 -6.33
C GLN A 106 -0.37 14.26 -4.91
N PRO A 107 -1.34 13.33 -4.70
CA PRO A 107 -1.68 12.89 -3.35
C PRO A 107 -0.51 12.25 -2.58
N VAL A 108 0.42 11.59 -3.29
CA VAL A 108 1.62 11.01 -2.68
C VAL A 108 2.57 12.13 -2.24
N LEU A 109 2.82 13.13 -3.09
CA LEU A 109 3.66 14.28 -2.73
C LEU A 109 3.12 15.03 -1.51
N ASP A 110 1.81 15.24 -1.45
CA ASP A 110 1.17 15.94 -0.34
C ASP A 110 1.29 15.17 0.97
N ASP A 111 1.12 13.85 0.93
CA ASP A 111 1.25 12.99 2.11
C ASP A 111 2.70 12.92 2.61
N ILE A 112 3.68 12.80 1.72
CA ILE A 112 5.11 12.85 2.06
C ILE A 112 5.45 14.17 2.79
N ARG A 113 4.93 15.30 2.30
CA ARG A 113 5.11 16.61 2.96
C ARG A 113 4.42 16.63 4.33
N SER A 114 3.19 16.11 4.42
CA SER A 114 2.43 16.05 5.67
C SER A 114 3.11 15.23 6.76
N LEU A 115 3.82 14.16 6.38
CA LEU A 115 4.59 13.33 7.31
C LEU A 115 5.90 14.00 7.78
N GLY A 116 6.29 15.12 7.17
CA GLY A 116 7.55 15.81 7.47
C GLY A 116 8.79 15.11 6.92
N ALA A 117 8.64 14.28 5.88
CA ALA A 117 9.74 13.52 5.33
C ALA A 117 10.73 14.42 4.58
N THR A 118 12.02 14.20 4.84
CA THR A 118 13.14 14.94 4.24
C THR A 118 14.02 14.06 3.36
N SER A 119 13.78 12.74 3.39
CA SER A 119 14.55 11.76 2.62
C SER A 119 13.60 10.84 1.85
N VAL A 120 13.97 10.53 0.61
CA VAL A 120 13.25 9.62 -0.27
C VAL A 120 14.21 8.54 -0.76
N VAL A 121 13.82 7.29 -0.58
CA VAL A 121 14.53 6.13 -1.09
C VAL A 121 13.77 5.57 -2.29
N LEU A 122 14.42 5.51 -3.45
CA LEU A 122 13.85 4.90 -4.65
C LEU A 122 14.20 3.41 -4.69
N LEU A 123 13.17 2.57 -4.80
CA LEU A 123 13.26 1.12 -4.89
C LEU A 123 12.95 0.70 -6.32
N GLY A 124 13.98 0.75 -7.15
CA GLY A 124 13.93 0.45 -8.58
C GLY A 124 15.05 1.16 -9.33
N GLY A 125 15.58 0.53 -10.37
CA GLY A 125 16.56 1.17 -11.25
C GLY A 125 15.93 2.24 -12.14
N THR A 126 16.76 2.98 -12.86
CA THR A 126 16.33 4.09 -13.76
C THR A 126 15.41 3.64 -14.90
N GLY A 127 15.45 2.36 -15.29
CA GLY A 127 14.51 1.76 -16.25
C GLY A 127 13.11 1.47 -15.68
N THR A 128 12.90 1.71 -14.38
CA THR A 128 11.60 1.55 -13.70
C THR A 128 11.13 2.85 -13.08
N LEU A 129 12.04 3.67 -12.57
CA LEU A 129 11.76 4.99 -11.99
C LEU A 129 12.64 6.01 -12.70
N SER A 130 12.03 6.93 -13.45
CA SER A 130 12.76 7.93 -14.22
C SER A 130 13.33 9.05 -13.34
N ASP A 131 14.14 9.91 -13.94
CA ASP A 131 14.63 11.14 -13.30
C ASP A 131 13.49 12.08 -12.87
N GLY A 132 12.31 11.97 -13.49
CA GLY A 132 11.10 12.68 -13.07
C GLY A 132 10.68 12.29 -11.66
N VAL A 133 10.70 10.98 -11.36
CA VAL A 133 10.45 10.47 -9.99
C VAL A 133 11.58 10.88 -9.05
N ALA A 134 12.84 10.76 -9.48
CA ALA A 134 13.99 11.16 -8.67
C ALA A 134 13.98 12.66 -8.29
N SER A 135 13.41 13.49 -9.16
CA SER A 135 13.22 14.92 -8.93
C SER A 135 11.87 15.25 -8.28
N LEU A 136 11.09 14.24 -7.86
CA LEU A 136 9.74 14.38 -7.27
C LEU A 136 8.79 15.23 -8.14
N THR A 137 8.89 15.06 -9.46
CA THR A 137 8.06 15.76 -10.43
C THR A 137 6.61 15.30 -10.31
N ALA A 138 5.70 16.24 -10.09
CA ALA A 138 4.27 15.95 -10.03
C ALA A 138 3.75 15.46 -11.40
N CYS A 139 2.88 14.46 -11.37
CA CYS A 139 2.15 14.02 -12.56
C CYS A 139 1.26 15.13 -13.10
N ARG A 140 1.15 15.20 -14.44
CA ARG A 140 0.23 16.10 -15.15
C ARG A 140 -1.12 15.43 -15.39
#